data_AF-A0A4R7T632-F1
#
_entry.id   AF-A0A4R7T632-F1
#
_cell.length_a   1.000
_cell.length_b   1.000
_cell.length_c   1.000
_cell.angle_alpha   90.00
_cell.angle_beta   90.00
_cell.angle_gamma   90.00
#
_symmetry.space_group_name_H-M   'P 1'
#
loop_
_entity.id
_entity.type
_entity.pdbx_description
1 polymer ?
#
loop_
_entity_poly.entity_id
_entity_poly.type
_entity_poly.pdbx_seq_one_letter_code
_entity_poly.pdbx_strand_id
1 'polypeptide(L)'
;MDLVVGFLVAWAAGKARRVLKVVDGLTDDALDAAGERVWKVVAPKLGVDPSIQRLTAEARDLGDATVGTRADAVRALQAAAAADPGFEAQLKAALPAVQHAHSGPSNSGVIASGNTVGRDMKIDNSSTFVNKVRQNPFYAILALAALAFVVWGLSSALGGPAKADASTVFGNWTASDGTGNKSFSSNGQCDGVFYDNGKPLDIGGPMSCALSEKPDSSGFYTLRVTQSMNKATYKLRFDSTDHATVFDSAGRKLYELERF
;
A
#
# COMPACT_ATOMS: atom_id res chain seq x y z
N MET A 1 -7.70 6.47 3.40
CA MET A 1 -7.61 7.48 2.32
C MET A 1 -6.37 7.28 1.47
N ASP A 2 -5.31 6.70 2.01
CA ASP A 2 -4.03 6.42 1.32
C ASP A 2 -4.19 5.59 0.05
N LEU A 3 -5.10 4.62 0.08
CA LEU A 3 -5.44 3.79 -1.07
C LEU A 3 -6.06 4.60 -2.22
N VAL A 4 -6.91 5.60 -1.92
CA VAL A 4 -7.45 6.56 -2.92
C VAL A 4 -6.30 7.36 -3.54
N VAL A 5 -5.39 7.87 -2.71
CA VAL A 5 -4.22 8.62 -3.19
C VAL A 5 -3.32 7.74 -4.06
N GLY A 6 -3.10 6.48 -3.68
CA GLY A 6 -2.40 5.50 -4.52
C GLY A 6 -3.04 5.31 -5.89
N PHE A 7 -4.37 5.18 -5.95
CA PHE A 7 -5.09 5.10 -7.23
C PHE A 7 -4.97 6.38 -8.06
N LEU A 8 -5.00 7.56 -7.43
CA LEU A 8 -4.84 8.83 -8.12
C LEU A 8 -3.43 8.99 -8.72
N VAL A 9 -2.40 8.62 -7.96
CA VAL A 9 -1.01 8.61 -8.43
C VAL A 9 -0.85 7.63 -9.59
N ALA A 10 -1.32 6.39 -9.43
CA ALA A 10 -1.26 5.38 -10.48
C ALA A 10 -1.98 5.82 -11.77
N TRP A 11 -3.17 6.39 -11.63
CA TRP A 11 -3.93 6.94 -12.76
C TRP A 11 -3.20 8.08 -13.47
N ALA A 12 -2.66 9.04 -12.70
CA ALA A 12 -1.95 10.20 -13.24
C ALA A 12 -0.67 9.78 -13.98
N ALA A 13 0.11 8.88 -13.38
CA ALA A 13 1.31 8.29 -13.98
C ALA A 13 0.97 7.47 -15.24
N GLY A 14 -0.10 6.66 -15.20
CA GLY A 14 -0.57 5.86 -16.33
C GLY A 14 -1.03 6.71 -17.52
N LYS A 15 -1.73 7.84 -17.27
CA LYS A 15 -2.11 8.78 -18.32
C LYS A 15 -0.90 9.39 -19.03
N ALA A 16 0.16 9.72 -18.30
CA ALA A 16 1.39 10.26 -18.88
C ALA A 16 2.04 9.27 -19.85
N ARG A 17 2.12 7.99 -19.45
CA ARG A 17 2.72 6.92 -20.24
C ARG A 17 1.96 6.61 -21.52
N ARG A 18 0.61 6.68 -21.49
CA ARG A 18 -0.23 6.44 -22.68
C ARG A 18 -0.07 7.49 -23.78
N VAL A 19 0.31 8.72 -23.44
CA VAL A 19 0.66 9.74 -24.45
C VAL A 19 1.98 9.39 -25.14
N LEU A 20 2.82 8.55 -24.53
CA LEU A 20 4.18 8.26 -24.98
C LEU A 20 4.36 6.85 -25.57
N LYS A 21 3.53 5.84 -25.24
CA LYS A 21 3.62 4.47 -25.78
C LYS A 21 2.25 3.76 -25.83
N VAL A 22 1.97 3.11 -26.98
CA VAL A 22 0.85 2.17 -27.19
C VAL A 22 1.43 0.76 -27.32
N VAL A 23 1.93 0.14 -26.24
CA VAL A 23 2.34 -1.28 -26.25
C VAL A 23 2.16 -1.90 -24.85
N ASP A 24 1.39 -3.00 -24.83
CA ASP A 24 1.19 -4.11 -23.87
C ASP A 24 0.75 -3.89 -22.41
N GLY A 25 -0.42 -4.46 -22.08
CA GLY A 25 -0.75 -4.97 -20.74
C GLY A 25 -2.25 -5.03 -20.37
N LEU A 26 -2.85 -6.24 -20.31
CA LEU A 26 -4.22 -6.47 -19.78
C LEU A 26 -4.38 -6.12 -18.28
N THR A 27 -3.28 -6.15 -17.51
CA THR A 27 -3.30 -5.83 -16.08
C THR A 27 -3.40 -4.32 -15.83
N ASP A 28 -2.90 -3.51 -16.77
CA ASP A 28 -2.91 -2.05 -16.67
C ASP A 28 -4.32 -1.49 -16.89
N ASP A 29 -5.12 -2.11 -17.77
CA ASP A 29 -6.49 -1.67 -18.08
C ASP A 29 -7.42 -1.71 -16.84
N ALA A 30 -7.29 -2.74 -16.00
CA ALA A 30 -8.13 -2.88 -14.81
C ALA A 30 -7.76 -1.83 -13.75
N LEU A 31 -6.47 -1.57 -13.57
CA LEU A 31 -5.97 -0.56 -12.64
C LEU A 31 -6.33 0.84 -13.13
N ASP A 32 -6.22 1.09 -14.43
CA ASP A 32 -6.62 2.35 -15.05
C ASP A 32 -8.12 2.60 -14.93
N ALA A 33 -8.96 1.59 -15.17
CA ALA A 33 -10.40 1.69 -15.00
C ALA A 33 -10.79 1.96 -13.54
N ALA A 34 -10.06 1.40 -12.57
CA ALA A 34 -10.24 1.72 -11.16
C ALA A 34 -9.83 3.17 -10.86
N GLY A 35 -8.64 3.59 -11.32
CA GLY A 35 -8.15 4.96 -11.15
C GLY A 35 -9.10 6.01 -11.76
N GLU A 36 -9.63 5.74 -12.95
CA GLU A 36 -10.59 6.63 -13.64
C GLU A 36 -11.91 6.76 -12.86
N ARG A 37 -12.41 5.69 -12.25
CA ARG A 37 -13.60 5.75 -11.39
C ARG A 37 -13.37 6.62 -10.16
N VAL A 38 -12.22 6.47 -9.51
CA VAL A 38 -11.83 7.31 -8.37
C VAL A 38 -11.71 8.77 -8.80
N TRP A 39 -11.05 9.04 -9.92
CA TRP A 39 -10.89 10.40 -10.44
C TRP A 39 -12.24 11.05 -10.78
N LYS A 40 -13.21 10.33 -11.35
CA LYS A 40 -14.55 10.86 -11.63
C LYS A 40 -15.30 11.34 -10.39
N VAL A 41 -15.00 10.78 -9.21
CA VAL A 41 -15.57 11.25 -7.94
C VAL A 41 -14.78 12.43 -7.39
N VAL A 42 -13.45 12.37 -7.44
CA VAL A 42 -12.55 13.40 -6.87
C VAL A 42 -12.56 14.69 -7.67
N ALA A 43 -12.49 14.62 -9.00
CA ALA A 43 -12.30 15.77 -9.87
C ALA A 43 -13.39 16.84 -9.77
N PRO A 44 -14.71 16.50 -9.74
CA PRO A 44 -15.76 17.51 -9.57
C PRO A 44 -15.67 18.27 -8.25
N LYS A 45 -15.05 17.69 -7.23
CA LYS A 45 -15.03 18.24 -5.88
C LYS A 45 -13.71 18.91 -5.52
N LEU A 46 -12.60 18.35 -5.96
CA LEU A 46 -11.24 18.76 -5.60
C LEU A 46 -10.33 18.98 -6.81
N GLY A 47 -10.84 19.02 -8.05
CA GLY A 47 -10.00 19.24 -9.24
C GLY A 47 -9.29 20.59 -9.27
N VAL A 48 -9.78 21.57 -8.50
CA VAL A 48 -9.15 22.89 -8.29
C VAL A 48 -8.36 23.00 -6.99
N ASP A 49 -8.36 21.95 -6.15
CA ASP A 49 -7.59 21.94 -4.92
C ASP A 49 -6.08 21.86 -5.25
N PRO A 50 -5.25 22.75 -4.68
CA PRO A 50 -3.83 22.82 -5.02
C PRO A 50 -3.07 21.53 -4.65
N SER A 51 -3.51 20.82 -3.62
CA SER A 51 -2.88 19.57 -3.16
C SER A 51 -3.12 18.44 -4.17
N ILE A 52 -4.35 18.35 -4.71
CA ILE A 52 -4.69 17.36 -5.74
C ILE A 52 -4.05 17.70 -7.08
N GLN A 53 -3.96 18.99 -7.44
CA GLN A 53 -3.24 19.42 -8.63
C GLN A 53 -1.75 19.08 -8.55
N ARG A 54 -1.11 19.38 -7.42
CA ARG A 54 0.31 19.05 -7.19
C ARG A 54 0.56 17.53 -7.24
N LEU A 55 -0.29 16.74 -6.58
CA LEU A 55 -0.24 15.28 -6.64
C LEU A 55 -0.30 14.75 -8.08
N THR A 56 -1.25 15.25 -8.86
CA THR A 56 -1.44 14.83 -10.25
C THR A 56 -0.26 15.23 -11.13
N ALA A 57 0.30 16.43 -10.93
CA ALA A 57 1.47 16.91 -11.68
C ALA A 57 2.72 16.09 -11.35
N GLU A 58 3.06 15.91 -10.07
CA GLU A 58 4.23 15.11 -9.66
C GLU A 58 4.12 13.67 -10.15
N ALA A 59 2.96 13.03 -9.97
CA ALA A 59 2.74 11.66 -10.44
C ALA A 59 2.85 11.53 -11.96
N ARG A 60 2.43 12.56 -12.72
CA ARG A 60 2.58 12.60 -14.18
C ARG A 60 4.04 12.73 -14.60
N ASP A 61 4.79 13.61 -13.94
CA ASP A 61 6.15 13.99 -14.37
C ASP A 61 7.22 13.00 -13.88
N LEU A 62 7.07 12.51 -12.64
CA LEU A 62 8.03 11.64 -11.97
C LEU A 62 7.60 10.17 -11.98
N GLY A 63 6.35 9.87 -12.35
CA GLY A 63 5.76 8.54 -12.22
C GLY A 63 5.29 8.20 -10.80
N ASP A 64 5.55 9.07 -9.84
CA ASP A 64 5.09 9.00 -8.44
C ASP A 64 5.05 10.42 -7.83
N ALA A 65 4.32 10.60 -6.72
CA ALA A 65 4.31 11.81 -5.92
C ALA A 65 5.19 11.66 -4.67
N THR A 66 5.80 12.76 -4.24
CA THR A 66 6.62 12.82 -3.03
C THR A 66 5.78 12.54 -1.77
N VAL A 67 6.45 12.15 -0.68
CA VAL A 67 5.80 11.84 0.60
C VAL A 67 4.98 13.02 1.13
N GLY A 68 5.53 14.25 1.04
CA GLY A 68 4.83 15.46 1.47
C GLY A 68 3.57 15.74 0.64
N THR A 69 3.67 15.64 -0.69
CA THR A 69 2.54 15.86 -1.60
C THR A 69 1.43 14.81 -1.41
N ARG A 70 1.80 13.55 -1.14
CA ARG A 70 0.85 12.49 -0.77
C ARG A 70 0.13 12.82 0.53
N ALA A 71 0.84 13.25 1.56
CA ALA A 71 0.25 13.60 2.86
C ALA A 71 -0.72 14.79 2.75
N ASP A 72 -0.39 15.80 1.96
CA ASP A 72 -1.27 16.95 1.73
C ASP A 72 -2.54 16.56 0.97
N ALA A 73 -2.43 15.71 -0.06
CA ALA A 73 -3.59 15.17 -0.77
C ALA A 73 -4.50 14.32 0.14
N VAL A 74 -3.93 13.50 1.04
CA VAL A 74 -4.70 12.76 2.04
C VAL A 74 -5.50 13.72 2.92
N ARG A 75 -4.85 14.78 3.42
CA ARG A 75 -5.50 15.78 4.29
C ARG A 75 -6.66 16.49 3.56
N ALA A 76 -6.46 16.87 2.30
CA ALA A 76 -7.51 17.49 1.48
C ALA A 76 -8.71 16.56 1.24
N LEU A 77 -8.45 15.29 0.91
CA LEU A 77 -9.50 14.28 0.73
C LEU A 77 -10.28 14.01 2.02
N GLN A 78 -9.58 13.93 3.16
CA GLN A 78 -10.21 13.76 4.47
C GLN A 78 -11.08 14.95 4.84
N ALA A 79 -10.59 16.17 4.63
CA ALA A 79 -11.35 17.39 4.90
C ALA A 79 -12.62 17.46 4.04
N ALA A 80 -12.53 17.13 2.76
CA ALA A 80 -13.69 17.09 1.86
C ALA A 80 -14.71 16.00 2.25
N ALA A 81 -14.24 14.81 2.60
CA ALA A 81 -15.09 13.73 3.07
C ALA A 81 -15.81 14.06 4.39
N ALA A 82 -15.12 14.74 5.31
CA ALA A 82 -15.72 15.20 6.56
C ALA A 82 -16.78 16.28 6.34
N ALA A 83 -16.58 17.15 5.34
CA ALA A 83 -17.52 18.22 5.01
C ALA A 83 -18.73 17.75 4.17
N ASP A 84 -18.58 16.68 3.38
CA ASP A 84 -19.59 16.15 2.47
C ASP A 84 -19.71 14.62 2.60
N PRO A 85 -20.65 14.13 3.44
CA PRO A 85 -20.87 12.68 3.59
C PRO A 85 -21.28 11.97 2.30
N GLY A 86 -21.91 12.69 1.35
CA GLY A 86 -22.25 12.16 0.04
C GLY A 86 -21.00 11.89 -0.79
N PHE A 87 -20.02 12.80 -0.74
CA PHE A 87 -18.71 12.59 -1.35
C PHE A 87 -17.97 11.40 -0.73
N GLU A 88 -17.96 11.26 0.60
CA GLU A 88 -17.34 10.11 1.26
C GLU A 88 -17.97 8.77 0.81
N ALA A 89 -19.31 8.72 0.74
CA ALA A 89 -20.03 7.54 0.28
C ALA A 89 -19.70 7.20 -1.18
N GLN A 90 -19.66 8.19 -2.06
CA GLN A 90 -19.27 8.01 -3.46
C GLN A 90 -17.82 7.53 -3.58
N LEU A 91 -16.91 8.06 -2.75
CA LEU A 91 -15.51 7.66 -2.76
C LEU A 91 -15.34 6.20 -2.32
N LYS A 92 -16.05 5.78 -1.26
CA LYS A 92 -16.10 4.38 -0.81
C LYS A 92 -16.65 3.45 -1.89
N ALA A 93 -17.69 3.89 -2.61
CA ALA A 93 -18.29 3.12 -3.70
C ALA A 93 -17.41 3.04 -4.97
N ALA A 94 -16.57 4.05 -5.21
CA ALA A 94 -15.66 4.10 -6.34
C ALA A 94 -14.41 3.24 -6.14
N LEU A 95 -14.03 2.98 -4.89
CA LEU A 95 -12.96 2.03 -4.59
C LEU A 95 -13.41 0.61 -4.99
N PRO A 96 -12.63 -0.09 -5.82
CA PRO A 96 -12.92 -1.49 -6.09
C PRO A 96 -12.94 -2.27 -4.78
N ALA A 97 -13.71 -3.36 -4.72
CA ALA A 97 -13.58 -4.35 -3.67
C ALA A 97 -12.22 -5.06 -3.80
N VAL A 98 -11.12 -4.34 -3.56
CA VAL A 98 -9.74 -4.86 -3.62
C VAL A 98 -9.55 -6.05 -2.67
N GLN A 99 -10.45 -6.19 -1.70
CA GLN A 99 -10.49 -7.30 -0.74
C GLN A 99 -10.85 -8.66 -1.36
N HIS A 100 -11.42 -8.75 -2.57
CA HIS A 100 -11.74 -10.05 -3.18
C HIS A 100 -10.66 -10.60 -4.12
N ALA A 101 -9.65 -9.81 -4.49
CA ALA A 101 -8.59 -10.25 -5.40
C ALA A 101 -7.41 -10.95 -4.70
N HIS A 102 -7.27 -10.82 -3.36
CA HIS A 102 -6.15 -11.37 -2.59
C HIS A 102 -6.51 -12.62 -1.76
N SER A 103 -7.70 -13.20 -1.96
CA SER A 103 -8.18 -14.37 -1.20
C SER A 103 -8.69 -15.51 -2.09
N GLY A 104 -8.15 -15.64 -3.31
CA GLY A 104 -8.38 -16.82 -4.15
C GLY A 104 -7.45 -17.97 -3.74
N PRO A 105 -7.96 -19.19 -3.49
CA PRO A 105 -7.10 -20.36 -3.34
C PRO A 105 -6.34 -20.60 -4.65
N SER A 106 -5.01 -20.68 -4.57
CA SER A 106 -4.15 -21.10 -5.67
C SER A 106 -4.51 -22.53 -6.09
N ASN A 107 -5.43 -22.70 -7.05
CA ASN A 107 -5.56 -23.89 -7.88
C ASN A 107 -6.54 -23.65 -9.05
N SER A 108 -6.14 -24.19 -10.20
CA SER A 108 -6.92 -24.45 -11.42
C SER A 108 -6.86 -23.39 -12.53
N GLY A 109 -6.36 -23.86 -13.67
CA GLY A 109 -6.11 -23.11 -14.89
C GLY A 109 -7.33 -22.45 -15.50
N VAL A 110 -7.09 -21.29 -16.10
CA VAL A 110 -8.05 -20.56 -16.91
C VAL A 110 -8.03 -21.16 -18.31
N ILE A 111 -9.07 -21.92 -18.64
CA ILE A 111 -9.49 -22.18 -20.02
C ILE A 111 -10.36 -20.98 -20.41
N ALA A 112 -9.87 -20.16 -21.35
CA ALA A 112 -10.67 -19.14 -21.99
C ALA A 112 -11.48 -19.76 -23.14
N SER A 113 -12.71 -20.18 -22.86
CA SER A 113 -13.71 -20.45 -23.90
C SER A 113 -14.72 -19.32 -23.93
N GLY A 114 -14.80 -18.62 -25.06
CA GLY A 114 -15.72 -17.51 -25.27
C GLY A 114 -17.19 -17.91 -25.23
N ASN A 115 -18.02 -16.93 -24.89
CA ASN A 115 -19.36 -16.79 -25.45
C ASN A 115 -19.82 -15.33 -25.31
N THR A 116 -19.98 -14.69 -26.47
CA THR A 116 -20.83 -13.52 -26.69
C THR A 116 -22.28 -13.86 -26.39
N VAL A 117 -22.89 -13.18 -25.41
CA VAL A 117 -24.35 -13.07 -25.30
C VAL A 117 -24.68 -11.62 -25.02
N GLY A 118 -25.18 -10.94 -26.06
CA GLY A 118 -25.85 -9.66 -25.93
C GLY A 118 -27.17 -9.85 -25.20
N ARG A 119 -27.35 -9.12 -24.10
CA ARG A 119 -28.66 -8.75 -23.56
C ARG A 119 -28.57 -7.34 -23.01
N ASP A 120 -29.52 -6.51 -23.42
CA ASP A 120 -29.80 -5.20 -22.83
C ASP A 120 -29.97 -5.33 -21.31
N MET A 121 -29.01 -4.82 -20.55
CA MET A 121 -29.20 -4.56 -19.12
C MET A 121 -29.89 -3.22 -18.97
N LYS A 122 -31.21 -3.25 -18.84
CA LYS A 122 -31.97 -2.13 -18.30
C LYS A 122 -31.67 -2.04 -16.80
N ILE A 123 -30.80 -1.11 -16.42
CA ILE A 123 -30.54 -0.77 -15.02
C ILE A 123 -31.69 0.11 -14.54
N ASP A 124 -32.74 -0.50 -13.99
CA ASP A 124 -33.73 0.22 -13.19
C ASP A 124 -33.13 0.47 -11.79
N ASN A 125 -32.56 1.67 -11.62
CA ASN A 125 -32.13 2.18 -10.32
C ASN A 125 -33.37 2.58 -9.50
N SER A 126 -34.03 1.59 -8.90
CA SER A 126 -35.05 1.85 -7.88
C SER A 126 -34.37 1.97 -6.52
N SER A 127 -34.12 3.21 -6.09
CA SER A 127 -33.66 3.55 -4.74
C SER A 127 -34.76 3.23 -3.70
N THR A 128 -34.95 1.95 -3.41
CA THR A 128 -35.94 1.45 -2.43
C THR A 128 -35.53 1.70 -0.98
N PHE A 129 -34.30 2.17 -0.73
CA PHE A 129 -33.83 2.46 0.63
C PHE A 129 -34.51 3.69 1.25
N VAL A 130 -34.84 4.71 0.45
CA VAL A 130 -35.39 5.98 0.98
C VAL A 130 -36.85 5.83 1.41
N ASN A 131 -37.61 4.91 0.80
CA ASN A 131 -39.04 4.78 1.09
C ASN A 131 -39.34 3.90 2.32
N LYS A 132 -38.37 3.09 2.76
CA LYS A 132 -38.57 2.16 3.90
C LYS A 132 -38.31 2.79 5.27
N VAL A 133 -37.55 3.89 5.32
CA VAL A 133 -37.28 4.64 6.56
C VAL A 133 -38.47 5.52 6.98
N ARG A 134 -39.37 5.87 6.04
CA ARG A 134 -40.54 6.72 6.31
C ARG A 134 -41.71 5.99 6.97
N GLN A 135 -41.74 4.65 6.92
CA GLN A 135 -42.88 3.85 7.39
C GLN A 135 -42.73 3.25 8.79
N ASN A 136 -41.55 3.33 9.42
CA ASN A 136 -41.37 2.83 10.79
C ASN A 136 -40.41 3.71 11.60
N PRO A 137 -40.91 4.59 12.49
CA PRO A 137 -40.06 5.44 13.32
C PRO A 137 -39.22 4.65 14.34
N PHE A 138 -39.51 3.37 14.57
CA PHE A 138 -38.75 2.50 15.49
C PHE A 138 -37.34 2.12 14.98
N TYR A 139 -37.08 2.12 13.66
CA TYR A 139 -35.74 1.79 13.13
C TYR A 139 -34.74 2.96 13.20
N ALA A 140 -35.21 4.21 13.38
CA ALA A 140 -34.35 5.38 13.50
C ALA A 140 -33.56 5.40 14.83
N ILE A 141 -34.10 4.80 15.89
CA ILE A 141 -33.48 4.79 17.23
C ILE A 141 -32.40 3.71 17.34
N LEU A 142 -32.59 2.54 16.69
CA LEU A 142 -31.57 1.48 16.65
C LEU A 142 -30.38 1.82 15.73
N ALA A 143 -30.58 2.62 14.68
CA ALA A 143 -29.50 3.09 13.82
C ALA A 143 -28.54 4.07 14.54
N LEU A 144 -29.06 4.88 15.48
CA LEU A 144 -28.25 5.81 16.28
C LEU A 144 -27.46 5.11 17.41
N ALA A 145 -28.00 4.03 17.99
CA ALA A 145 -27.28 3.24 19.00
C ALA A 145 -26.11 2.42 18.42
N ALA A 146 -26.20 1.99 17.16
CA ALA A 146 -25.09 1.35 16.46
C ALA A 146 -23.95 2.33 16.09
N LEU A 147 -24.24 3.63 15.96
CA LEU A 147 -23.24 4.66 15.69
C LEU A 147 -22.41 5.05 16.92
N ALA A 148 -22.95 4.94 18.14
CA ALA A 148 -22.18 5.23 19.36
C ALA A 148 -21.11 4.16 19.69
N PHE A 149 -21.32 2.89 19.29
CA PHE A 149 -20.31 1.84 19.46
C PHE A 149 -19.23 1.86 18.36
N VAL A 150 -19.52 2.40 17.17
CA VAL A 150 -18.51 2.58 16.11
C VAL A 150 -17.53 3.72 16.47
N VAL A 151 -17.95 4.74 17.21
CA VAL A 151 -17.08 5.87 17.61
C VAL A 151 -16.06 5.47 18.70
N TRP A 152 -16.39 4.54 19.61
CA TRP A 152 -15.40 4.03 20.57
C TRP A 152 -14.45 2.97 19.96
N GLY A 153 -14.91 2.20 18.98
CA GLY A 153 -14.07 1.25 18.24
C GLY A 153 -13.10 1.88 17.24
N LEU A 154 -13.39 3.09 16.73
CA LEU A 154 -12.51 3.80 15.79
C LEU A 154 -11.37 4.59 16.45
N SER A 155 -11.40 4.76 17.77
CA SER A 155 -10.35 5.52 18.47
C SER A 155 -9.03 4.75 18.61
N SER A 156 -9.05 3.42 18.43
CA SER A 156 -7.84 2.58 18.41
C SER A 156 -7.17 2.48 17.03
N ALA A 157 -7.85 2.96 15.97
CA ALA A 157 -7.32 2.97 14.60
C ALA A 157 -6.62 4.30 14.25
N LEU A 158 -6.66 5.28 15.15
CA LEU A 158 -5.98 6.55 15.00
C LEU A 158 -4.58 6.46 15.62
N GLY A 159 -3.61 6.00 14.83
CA GLY A 159 -2.22 6.41 15.00
C GLY A 159 -1.39 5.64 16.03
N GLY A 160 -1.62 4.33 16.20
CA GLY A 160 -0.50 3.49 16.64
C GLY A 160 0.63 3.62 15.61
N PRO A 161 1.91 3.77 16.02
CA PRO A 161 3.01 3.81 15.06
C PRO A 161 2.87 2.60 14.14
N ALA A 162 2.92 2.84 12.82
CA ALA A 162 2.75 1.79 11.83
C ALA A 162 3.64 0.60 12.22
N LYS A 163 3.02 -0.56 12.49
CA LYS A 163 3.79 -1.76 12.84
C LYS A 163 4.64 -2.12 11.63
N ALA A 164 5.95 -2.10 11.83
CA ALA A 164 6.89 -2.57 10.82
C ALA A 164 6.60 -4.04 10.46
N ASP A 165 6.55 -4.31 9.18
CA ASP A 165 6.40 -5.64 8.60
C ASP A 165 7.64 -5.99 7.76
N ALA A 166 7.65 -7.17 7.11
CA ALA A 166 8.78 -7.58 6.29
C ALA A 166 9.10 -6.60 5.14
N SER A 167 8.09 -5.89 4.60
CA SER A 167 8.28 -4.92 3.52
C SER A 167 9.02 -3.66 4.00
N THR A 168 9.03 -3.42 5.31
CA THR A 168 9.77 -2.32 5.92
C THR A 168 11.27 -2.45 5.64
N VAL A 169 11.83 -3.64 5.42
CA VAL A 169 13.28 -3.77 5.17
C VAL A 169 13.77 -3.01 3.93
N PHE A 170 12.92 -2.78 2.92
CA PHE A 170 13.34 -2.24 1.64
C PHE A 170 13.76 -0.77 1.74
N GLY A 171 14.86 -0.41 1.09
CA GLY A 171 15.42 0.94 1.07
C GLY A 171 16.89 0.99 1.45
N ASN A 172 17.37 2.20 1.74
CA ASN A 172 18.74 2.46 2.18
C ASN A 172 18.76 2.73 3.69
N TRP A 173 19.80 2.23 4.34
CA TRP A 173 19.97 2.27 5.78
C TRP A 173 21.41 2.62 6.12
N THR A 174 21.61 3.34 7.21
CA THR A 174 22.93 3.58 7.80
C THR A 174 23.15 2.60 8.94
N ALA A 175 24.26 1.86 8.92
CA ALA A 175 24.61 0.95 10.00
C ALA A 175 25.35 1.66 11.14
N SER A 176 24.98 1.36 12.39
CA SER A 176 25.56 1.97 13.59
C SER A 176 27.02 1.58 13.87
N ASP A 177 27.53 0.56 13.19
CA ASP A 177 28.90 0.06 13.34
C ASP A 177 29.93 0.81 12.47
N GLY A 178 29.50 1.84 11.74
CA GLY A 178 30.36 2.68 10.91
C GLY A 178 30.77 2.03 9.58
N THR A 179 30.15 0.91 9.21
CA THR A 179 30.53 0.12 8.01
C THR A 179 29.84 0.58 6.73
N GLY A 180 29.24 1.78 6.77
CA GLY A 180 28.58 2.42 5.64
C GLY A 180 27.10 2.04 5.50
N ASN A 181 26.57 2.35 4.32
CA ASN A 181 25.16 2.15 4.01
C ASN A 181 24.87 0.69 3.66
N LYS A 182 23.68 0.23 4.03
CA LYS A 182 23.10 -1.06 3.64
C LYS A 182 21.91 -0.79 2.74
N SER A 183 21.76 -1.56 1.68
CA SER A 183 20.59 -1.43 0.80
C SER A 183 19.86 -2.76 0.68
N PHE A 184 18.54 -2.68 0.62
CA PHE A 184 17.65 -3.82 0.39
C PHE A 184 16.66 -3.46 -0.71
N SER A 185 16.70 -4.20 -1.81
CA SER A 185 15.80 -4.01 -2.94
C SER A 185 14.62 -4.98 -2.87
N SER A 186 13.48 -4.58 -3.43
CA SER A 186 12.27 -5.40 -3.51
C SER A 186 12.43 -6.65 -4.40
N ASN A 187 13.43 -6.67 -5.28
CA ASN A 187 13.78 -7.84 -6.10
C ASN A 187 14.69 -8.86 -5.38
N GLY A 188 14.94 -8.67 -4.09
CA GLY A 188 15.79 -9.56 -3.28
C GLY A 188 17.30 -9.34 -3.45
N GLN A 189 17.74 -8.26 -4.12
CA GLN A 189 19.14 -7.83 -4.07
C GLN A 189 19.41 -7.02 -2.80
N CYS A 190 20.64 -7.08 -2.30
CA CYS A 190 21.08 -6.24 -1.18
C CYS A 190 22.58 -5.95 -1.27
N ASP A 191 23.03 -4.94 -0.52
CA ASP A 191 24.43 -4.52 -0.50
C ASP A 191 24.92 -4.26 0.93
N GLY A 192 26.18 -4.62 1.20
CA GLY A 192 26.86 -4.36 2.48
C GLY A 192 26.38 -5.21 3.66
N VAL A 193 25.50 -6.19 3.46
CA VAL A 193 24.82 -6.92 4.55
C VAL A 193 25.54 -8.20 4.98
N PHE A 194 26.55 -8.66 4.22
CA PHE A 194 27.27 -9.89 4.55
C PHE A 194 28.35 -9.63 5.61
N TYR A 195 28.28 -10.37 6.70
CA TYR A 195 29.18 -10.32 7.86
C TYR A 195 29.72 -11.71 8.15
N ASP A 196 31.02 -11.78 8.39
CA ASP A 196 31.69 -12.97 8.91
C ASP A 196 32.37 -12.62 10.25
N ASN A 197 32.15 -13.45 11.26
CA ASN A 197 32.72 -13.25 12.60
C ASN A 197 32.45 -11.84 13.20
N GLY A 198 31.29 -11.26 12.88
CA GLY A 198 30.89 -9.94 13.38
C GLY A 198 31.55 -8.75 12.68
N LYS A 199 32.26 -8.98 11.57
CA LYS A 199 32.82 -7.91 10.71
C LYS A 199 32.18 -7.98 9.32
N PRO A 200 31.98 -6.85 8.63
CA PRO A 200 31.56 -6.87 7.24
C PRO A 200 32.60 -7.60 6.40
N LEU A 201 32.12 -8.42 5.48
CA LEU A 201 32.95 -9.11 4.51
C LEU A 201 32.32 -8.94 3.13
N ASP A 202 33.02 -8.24 2.25
CA ASP A 202 32.68 -8.17 0.83
C ASP A 202 33.61 -9.05 0.02
N ILE A 203 33.08 -10.13 -0.52
CA ILE A 203 33.81 -11.10 -1.34
C ILE A 203 33.73 -10.72 -2.84
N GLY A 204 33.02 -9.64 -3.14
CA GLY A 204 32.69 -9.23 -4.50
C GLY A 204 31.56 -10.06 -5.12
N GLY A 205 31.01 -9.54 -6.21
CA GLY A 205 29.91 -10.17 -6.94
C GLY A 205 28.52 -9.86 -6.35
N PRO A 206 27.46 -10.35 -7.01
CA PRO A 206 26.09 -10.04 -6.62
C PRO A 206 25.73 -10.67 -5.28
N MET A 207 24.98 -9.92 -4.47
CA MET A 207 24.48 -10.34 -3.17
C MET A 207 22.94 -10.34 -3.17
N SER A 208 22.36 -11.42 -2.66
CA SER A 208 20.90 -11.54 -2.51
C SER A 208 20.51 -11.72 -1.04
N CYS A 209 19.37 -11.14 -0.70
CA CYS A 209 18.75 -11.18 0.61
C CYS A 209 17.33 -11.75 0.51
N ALA A 210 16.98 -12.60 1.47
CA ALA A 210 15.62 -13.09 1.65
C ALA A 210 15.23 -12.96 3.12
N LEU A 211 14.20 -12.15 3.40
CA LEU A 211 13.63 -11.98 4.72
C LEU A 211 12.42 -12.91 4.90
N SER A 212 12.21 -13.43 6.09
CA SER A 212 10.96 -14.15 6.40
C SER A 212 9.75 -13.22 6.30
N GLU A 213 8.60 -13.73 5.88
CA GLU A 213 7.37 -12.94 5.76
C GLU A 213 6.84 -12.49 7.13
N LYS A 214 7.06 -13.31 8.15
CA LYS A 214 6.60 -13.09 9.52
C LYS A 214 7.76 -13.22 10.51
N PRO A 215 7.70 -12.52 11.65
CA PRO A 215 8.65 -12.74 12.73
C PRO A 215 8.34 -14.07 13.44
N ASP A 216 9.33 -14.59 14.16
CA ASP A 216 9.16 -15.70 15.10
C ASP A 216 8.38 -15.26 16.37
N SER A 217 8.18 -16.19 17.30
CA SER A 217 7.48 -15.93 18.57
C SER A 217 8.19 -14.91 19.47
N SER A 218 9.46 -14.60 19.20
CA SER A 218 10.26 -13.60 19.91
C SER A 218 10.34 -12.26 19.17
N GLY A 219 9.65 -12.13 18.04
CA GLY A 219 9.61 -10.91 17.24
C GLY A 219 10.75 -10.75 16.23
N PHE A 220 11.55 -11.80 15.97
CA PHE A 220 12.65 -11.74 15.02
C PHE A 220 12.26 -12.24 13.63
N TYR A 221 12.59 -11.47 12.62
CA TYR A 221 12.62 -11.91 11.24
C TYR A 221 13.93 -12.66 10.95
N THR A 222 13.86 -13.68 10.11
CA THR A 222 15.05 -14.39 9.63
C THR A 222 15.51 -13.76 8.32
N LEU A 223 16.72 -13.19 8.32
CA LEU A 223 17.35 -12.63 7.13
C LEU A 223 18.44 -13.58 6.62
N ARG A 224 18.23 -14.16 5.44
CA ARG A 224 19.24 -14.98 4.75
C ARG A 224 19.96 -14.13 3.72
N VAL A 225 21.28 -14.07 3.81
CA VAL A 225 22.14 -13.35 2.86
C VAL A 225 22.99 -14.37 2.11
N THR A 226 23.00 -14.28 0.79
CA THR A 226 23.82 -15.12 -0.09
C THR A 226 24.70 -14.22 -0.94
N GLN A 227 26.01 -14.43 -0.87
CA GLN A 227 26.99 -13.77 -1.75
C GLN A 227 27.86 -14.86 -2.39
N SER A 228 27.67 -15.07 -3.69
CA SER A 228 28.27 -16.19 -4.43
C SER A 228 27.96 -17.55 -3.76
N MET A 229 28.99 -18.28 -3.29
CA MET A 229 28.86 -19.58 -2.62
C MET A 229 28.65 -19.46 -1.11
N ASN A 230 28.82 -18.26 -0.55
CA ASN A 230 28.77 -18.02 0.89
C ASN A 230 27.35 -17.65 1.31
N LYS A 231 26.93 -18.18 2.45
CA LYS A 231 25.60 -17.96 3.02
C LYS A 231 25.74 -17.58 4.48
N ALA A 232 24.97 -16.60 4.89
CA ALA A 232 24.83 -16.21 6.28
C ALA A 232 23.35 -16.06 6.65
N THR A 233 23.05 -16.26 7.92
CA THR A 233 21.69 -16.07 8.45
C THR A 233 21.77 -15.19 9.68
N TYR A 234 20.97 -14.13 9.64
CA TYR A 234 20.86 -13.13 10.70
C TYR A 234 19.44 -13.11 11.24
N LYS A 235 19.29 -12.57 12.45
CA LYS A 235 17.99 -12.21 13.00
C LYS A 235 17.85 -10.70 12.91
N LEU A 236 16.69 -10.23 12.49
CA LEU A 236 16.37 -8.82 12.35
C LEU A 236 15.14 -8.52 13.22
N ARG A 237 15.17 -7.43 13.99
CA ARG A 237 14.00 -6.93 14.72
C ARG A 237 13.77 -5.48 14.34
N PHE A 238 12.56 -5.15 13.93
CA PHE A 238 12.16 -3.77 13.71
C PHE A 238 11.63 -3.17 15.00
N ASP A 239 12.18 -2.03 15.39
CA ASP A 239 11.67 -1.24 16.52
C ASP A 239 10.71 -0.14 16.00
N SER A 240 10.88 0.29 14.75
CA SER A 240 9.99 1.20 14.02
C SER A 240 10.07 0.95 12.50
N THR A 241 9.41 1.78 11.69
CA THR A 241 9.53 1.76 10.21
C THR A 241 10.92 2.15 9.71
N ASP A 242 11.68 2.86 10.53
CA ASP A 242 12.93 3.52 10.17
C ASP A 242 14.09 3.14 11.09
N HIS A 243 13.86 2.21 12.02
CA HIS A 243 14.87 1.64 12.91
C HIS A 243 14.75 0.12 13.01
N ALA A 244 15.87 -0.58 12.84
CA ALA A 244 15.96 -2.02 13.03
C ALA A 244 17.27 -2.42 13.71
N THR A 245 17.26 -3.54 14.44
CA THR A 245 18.46 -4.13 15.04
C THR A 245 18.79 -5.46 14.38
N VAL A 246 20.05 -5.66 13.99
CA VAL A 246 20.58 -6.90 13.39
C VAL A 246 21.34 -7.70 14.43
N PHE A 247 21.09 -9.00 14.49
CA PHE A 247 21.73 -9.96 15.37
C PHE A 247 22.31 -11.12 14.56
N ASP A 248 23.35 -11.75 15.08
CA ASP A 248 23.82 -13.02 14.53
C ASP A 248 22.82 -14.17 14.81
N SER A 249 23.09 -15.35 14.25
CA SER A 249 22.23 -16.52 14.42
C SER A 249 22.11 -16.97 15.89
N ALA A 250 23.11 -16.68 16.72
CA ALA A 250 23.11 -16.94 18.16
C ALA A 250 22.31 -15.88 18.96
N GLY A 251 21.87 -14.80 18.32
CA GLY A 251 21.09 -13.74 18.95
C GLY A 251 21.92 -12.64 19.61
N ARG A 252 23.23 -12.58 19.34
CA ARG A 252 24.07 -11.46 19.79
C ARG A 252 23.90 -10.29 18.82
N LYS A 253 23.67 -9.09 19.35
CA LYS A 253 23.54 -7.86 18.56
C LYS A 253 24.83 -7.60 17.78
N LEU A 254 24.69 -7.33 16.48
CA LEU A 254 25.78 -6.90 15.60
C LEU A 254 25.79 -5.38 15.47
N TYR A 255 24.68 -4.80 14.99
CA TYR A 255 24.53 -3.36 14.75
C TYR A 255 23.04 -2.97 14.66
N GLU A 256 22.78 -1.67 14.70
CA GLU A 256 21.49 -1.03 14.40
C GLU A 256 21.50 -0.44 12.99
N LEU A 257 20.30 -0.28 12.42
CA LEU A 257 20.03 0.28 11.12
C LEU A 257 19.06 1.45 11.29
N GLU A 258 19.44 2.61 10.75
CA GLU A 258 18.59 3.81 10.67
C GLU A 258 18.31 4.13 9.19
N ARG A 259 17.05 4.39 8.82
CA ARG A 259 16.69 4.76 7.44
C ARG A 259 17.00 6.23 7.14
N PHE A 260 17.40 6.52 5.91
CA PHE A 260 17.50 7.90 5.38
C PHE A 260 16.92 8.02 3.96
#